data_AF-A0A4R2JP27-F1
#
_entry.id   AF-A0A4R2JP27-F1
#
_cell.length_a   1.000
_cell.length_b   1.000
_cell.length_c   1.000
_cell.angle_alpha   90.00
_cell.angle_beta   90.00
_cell.angle_gamma   90.00
#
_symmetry.space_group_name_H-M   'P 1'
#
loop_
_entity.id
_entity.type
_entity.pdbx_description
1 polymer ?
#
loop_
_entity_poly.entity_id
_entity_poly.type
_entity_poly.pdbx_seq_one_letter_code
_entity_poly.pdbx_strand_id
1 'polypeptide(L)'
;MAGQRLVIMGVAGCGKSTIGRELASFLGWRFVEGDDLHPAANVAKMANGEPLGDADRLPWLHVINANLCDQPDVPTILTCSALKALYREVLRQAGDVRFVHLQASEATLRTRIASRVDHFMQADMLTSQLADLEPLGAGEKGATFDAERPVSEVVAEILSWTDRQQVISQAAQRLATAARTGVPTSPVRDLLGRTDIALAYEVQNVLTAERLAAGARVVGRKIGLTSPAVQAQLGVDQPDFGVLFDDMHIGDCATVEFTRLIHPKAEAEIAFVLAHDLDGFAAGTTLGSPVSGAERAAAAAAVGHAVGALEIVDSRIVDWDIAITDTVADNASSGLFVLGNEQARPDRFVPADVTMTLRKNGRQVSAGTGAACLGDPLNALAWLARATAAFGDPLRAGDVVLSGALGPMVPVAPGDELIAELSTLGRVRVTFSQEEEP
;
A
#
# COMPACT_ATOMS: atom_id res chain seq x y z
N MET A 1 -5.10 -13.40 20.29
CA MET A 1 -4.99 -12.45 19.16
C MET A 1 -6.37 -11.84 19.05
N ALA A 2 -6.48 -10.51 18.96
CA ALA A 2 -7.80 -9.90 18.85
C ALA A 2 -8.56 -10.51 17.65
N GLY A 3 -9.79 -10.97 17.91
CA GLY A 3 -10.69 -11.50 16.90
C GLY A 3 -11.03 -10.44 15.87
N GLN A 4 -11.24 -10.88 14.63
CA GLN A 4 -11.63 -10.01 13.53
C GLN A 4 -13.04 -9.44 13.77
N ARG A 5 -13.25 -8.19 13.37
CA ARG A 5 -14.53 -7.49 13.54
C ARG A 5 -15.06 -7.01 12.19
N LEU A 6 -16.21 -7.52 11.77
CA LEU A 6 -16.91 -7.06 10.58
C LEU A 6 -18.16 -6.28 10.95
N VAL A 7 -18.29 -5.06 10.45
CA VAL A 7 -19.51 -4.27 10.54
C VAL A 7 -20.22 -4.29 9.20
N ILE A 8 -21.38 -4.93 9.15
CA ILE A 8 -22.24 -4.93 7.95
C ILE A 8 -23.09 -3.66 7.99
N MET A 9 -22.77 -2.73 7.08
CA MET A 9 -23.35 -1.40 7.03
C MET A 9 -24.14 -1.12 5.76
N GLY A 10 -24.89 -0.01 5.79
CA GLY A 10 -25.75 0.43 4.71
C GLY A 10 -27.15 0.83 5.19
N VAL A 11 -27.90 1.44 4.29
CA VAL A 11 -29.26 1.94 4.57
C VAL A 11 -30.26 0.81 4.86
N ALA A 12 -31.41 1.14 5.43
CA ALA A 12 -32.48 0.18 5.66
C ALA A 12 -32.92 -0.48 4.34
N GLY A 13 -33.23 -1.78 4.39
CA GLY A 13 -33.62 -2.54 3.19
C GLY A 13 -32.46 -3.11 2.37
N CYS A 14 -31.19 -2.72 2.62
CA CYS A 14 -30.06 -3.25 1.85
C CYS A 14 -29.67 -4.71 2.18
N GLY A 15 -30.24 -5.31 3.24
CA GLY A 15 -30.03 -6.73 3.56
C GLY A 15 -28.97 -7.03 4.63
N LYS A 16 -28.55 -6.04 5.45
CA LYS A 16 -27.55 -6.21 6.52
C LYS A 16 -27.74 -7.47 7.37
N SER A 17 -28.93 -7.66 7.95
CA SER A 17 -29.24 -8.82 8.81
C SER A 17 -29.16 -10.15 8.08
N THR A 18 -29.61 -10.18 6.81
CA THR A 18 -29.55 -11.40 5.98
C THR A 18 -28.11 -11.76 5.69
N ILE A 19 -27.33 -10.83 5.13
CA ILE A 19 -25.91 -11.05 4.81
C ILE A 19 -25.09 -11.36 6.07
N GLY A 20 -25.31 -10.62 7.15
CA GLY A 20 -24.57 -10.81 8.40
C GLY A 20 -24.81 -12.17 9.04
N ARG A 21 -26.05 -12.68 9.04
CA ARG A 21 -26.37 -14.03 9.54
C ARG A 21 -25.78 -15.13 8.68
N GLU A 22 -25.87 -14.99 7.35
CA GLU A 22 -25.28 -15.96 6.42
C GLU A 22 -23.77 -16.03 6.62
N LEU A 23 -23.08 -14.88 6.62
CA LEU A 23 -21.63 -14.83 6.89
C LEU A 23 -21.27 -15.45 8.24
N ALA A 24 -22.02 -15.14 9.29
CA ALA A 24 -21.77 -15.70 10.62
C ALA A 24 -21.96 -17.22 10.65
N SER A 25 -22.97 -17.73 9.93
CA SER A 25 -23.19 -19.17 9.76
C SER A 25 -22.05 -19.85 9.00
N PHE A 26 -21.58 -19.24 7.91
CA PHE A 26 -20.46 -19.78 7.11
C PHE A 26 -19.13 -19.78 7.88
N LEU A 27 -18.85 -18.70 8.62
CA LEU A 27 -17.59 -18.51 9.31
C LEU A 27 -17.57 -19.10 10.74
N GLY A 28 -18.73 -19.42 11.31
CA GLY A 28 -18.87 -19.80 12.71
C GLY A 28 -18.59 -18.64 13.68
N TRP A 29 -18.79 -17.40 13.24
CA TRP A 29 -18.51 -16.19 14.03
C TRP A 29 -19.70 -15.77 14.88
N ARG A 30 -19.43 -14.99 15.94
CA ARG A 30 -20.50 -14.36 16.72
C ARG A 30 -21.26 -13.38 15.84
N PHE A 31 -22.58 -13.48 15.81
CA PHE A 31 -23.45 -12.50 15.16
C PHE A 31 -24.14 -11.60 16.19
N VAL A 32 -24.17 -10.30 15.92
CA VAL A 32 -24.89 -9.30 16.73
C VAL A 32 -25.76 -8.44 15.81
N GLU A 33 -27.06 -8.40 16.07
CA GLU A 33 -27.99 -7.50 15.37
C GLU A 33 -27.98 -6.13 16.06
N GLY A 34 -27.45 -5.10 15.41
CA GLY A 34 -27.34 -3.77 16.00
C GLY A 34 -28.68 -3.05 16.18
N ASP A 35 -29.69 -3.37 15.35
CA ASP A 35 -31.03 -2.81 15.51
C ASP A 35 -31.68 -3.27 16.83
N ASP A 36 -31.34 -4.45 17.35
CA ASP A 36 -31.81 -4.98 18.65
C ASP A 36 -31.18 -4.23 19.85
N LEU A 37 -30.11 -3.46 19.61
CA LEU A 37 -29.37 -2.74 20.65
C LEU A 37 -29.81 -1.28 20.82
N HIS A 38 -30.83 -0.84 20.09
CA HIS A 38 -31.37 0.50 20.24
C HIS A 38 -31.99 0.74 21.62
N PRO A 39 -31.76 1.91 22.26
CA PRO A 39 -32.48 2.25 23.48
C PRO A 39 -33.97 2.46 23.18
N ALA A 40 -34.82 2.22 24.19
CA ALA A 40 -36.28 2.33 24.06
C ALA A 40 -36.74 3.69 23.49
N ALA A 41 -36.02 4.78 23.79
CA ALA A 41 -36.30 6.11 23.25
C ALA A 41 -36.14 6.15 21.72
N ASN A 42 -35.08 5.54 21.18
CA ASN A 42 -34.86 5.48 19.73
C ASN A 42 -35.91 4.60 19.05
N VAL A 43 -36.25 3.46 19.66
CA VAL A 43 -37.30 2.57 19.16
C VAL A 43 -38.64 3.32 19.09
N ALA A 44 -39.01 4.05 20.15
CA ALA A 44 -40.25 4.84 20.18
C ALA A 44 -40.26 5.93 19.11
N LYS A 45 -39.14 6.64 18.91
CA LYS A 45 -39.01 7.68 17.89
C LYS A 45 -39.19 7.13 16.48
N MET A 46 -38.50 6.03 16.15
CA MET A 46 -38.64 5.36 14.85
C MET A 46 -40.05 4.77 14.65
N ALA A 47 -40.67 4.23 15.70
CA ALA A 47 -42.06 3.73 15.65
C ALA A 47 -43.07 4.83 15.28
N ASN A 48 -42.79 6.08 15.65
CA ASN A 48 -43.59 7.25 15.28
C ASN A 48 -43.22 7.82 13.90
N GLY A 49 -42.33 7.19 13.14
CA GLY A 49 -41.85 7.67 11.84
C GLY A 49 -40.87 8.84 11.92
N GLU A 50 -40.40 9.19 13.12
CA GLU A 50 -39.43 10.27 13.30
C GLU A 50 -38.00 9.75 13.08
N PRO A 51 -37.19 10.40 12.21
CA PRO A 51 -35.83 9.96 11.95
C PRO A 51 -34.91 10.23 13.15
N LEU A 52 -33.96 9.32 13.38
CA LEU A 52 -32.91 9.48 14.39
C LEU A 52 -31.79 10.40 13.89
N GLY A 53 -31.51 11.48 14.63
CA GLY A 53 -30.37 12.36 14.40
C GLY A 53 -29.11 11.92 15.16
N ASP A 54 -28.03 12.68 14.99
CA ASP A 54 -26.72 12.34 15.54
C ASP A 54 -26.73 12.18 17.08
N ALA A 55 -27.46 13.05 17.79
CA ALA A 55 -27.62 13.00 19.24
C ALA A 55 -28.36 11.74 19.73
N ASP A 56 -29.31 11.23 18.94
CA ASP A 56 -30.03 9.99 19.23
C ASP A 56 -29.13 8.76 18.97
N ARG A 57 -28.29 8.84 17.93
CA ARG A 57 -27.45 7.73 17.46
C ARG A 57 -26.18 7.54 18.29
N LEU A 58 -25.58 8.61 18.79
CA LEU A 58 -24.29 8.54 19.49
C LEU A 58 -24.29 7.59 20.71
N PRO A 59 -25.29 7.62 21.63
CA PRO A 59 -25.36 6.65 22.73
C PRO A 59 -25.47 5.20 22.24
N TRP A 60 -26.26 4.96 21.19
CA TRP A 60 -26.41 3.65 20.57
C TRP A 60 -25.09 3.18 19.93
N LEU A 61 -24.36 4.04 19.22
CA LEU A 61 -23.07 3.71 18.62
C LEU A 61 -22.02 3.30 19.67
N HIS A 62 -22.04 3.88 20.85
CA HIS A 62 -21.18 3.43 21.96
C HIS A 62 -21.57 2.04 22.46
N VAL A 63 -22.86 1.71 22.52
CA VAL A 63 -23.32 0.34 22.84
C VAL A 63 -22.88 -0.66 21.76
N ILE A 64 -22.95 -0.26 20.49
CA ILE A 64 -22.46 -1.06 19.36
C ILE A 64 -20.95 -1.29 19.49
N ASN A 65 -20.16 -0.24 19.72
CA ASN A 65 -18.73 -0.35 19.96
C ASN A 65 -18.41 -1.27 21.14
N ALA A 66 -19.13 -1.14 22.26
CA ALA A 66 -18.95 -2.01 23.42
C ALA A 66 -19.20 -3.49 23.08
N ASN A 67 -20.19 -3.79 22.24
CA ASN A 67 -20.44 -5.15 21.76
C ASN A 67 -19.34 -5.67 20.81
N LEU A 68 -18.73 -4.79 20.00
CA LEU A 68 -17.54 -5.14 19.21
C LEU A 68 -16.31 -5.41 20.10
N CYS A 69 -16.20 -4.72 21.23
CA CYS A 69 -15.13 -4.92 22.21
C CYS A 69 -15.35 -6.14 23.12
N ASP A 70 -16.60 -6.59 23.26
CA ASP A 70 -16.95 -7.74 24.08
C ASP A 70 -16.41 -9.04 23.49
N GLN A 71 -15.82 -9.89 24.34
CA GLN A 71 -15.12 -11.12 23.95
C GLN A 71 -14.06 -10.87 22.87
N PRO A 72 -12.95 -10.17 23.22
CA PRO A 72 -12.01 -9.61 22.24
C PRO A 72 -11.28 -10.65 21.39
N ASP A 73 -11.24 -11.92 21.79
CA ASP A 73 -10.65 -13.02 21.01
C ASP A 73 -11.67 -13.76 20.12
N VAL A 74 -12.96 -13.42 20.21
CA VAL A 74 -14.05 -14.04 19.42
C VAL A 74 -14.34 -13.17 18.19
N PRO A 75 -14.11 -13.66 16.97
CA PRO A 75 -14.48 -12.95 15.76
C PRO A 75 -15.98 -12.64 15.74
N THR A 76 -16.31 -11.39 15.40
CA THR A 76 -17.68 -10.86 15.53
C THR A 76 -18.12 -10.17 14.25
N ILE A 77 -19.33 -10.50 13.80
CA ILE A 77 -20.07 -9.81 12.75
C ILE A 77 -21.21 -9.04 13.42
N LEU A 78 -21.26 -7.73 13.18
CA LEU A 78 -22.28 -6.86 13.74
C LEU A 78 -22.96 -6.04 12.64
N THR A 79 -24.28 -5.94 12.66
CA THR A 79 -25.00 -5.02 11.76
C THR A 79 -25.05 -3.62 12.36
N CYS A 80 -24.76 -2.59 11.57
CA CYS A 80 -24.93 -1.20 12.02
C CYS A 80 -25.12 -0.31 10.80
N SER A 81 -26.09 0.62 10.83
CA SER A 81 -26.28 1.55 9.71
C SER A 81 -25.02 2.34 9.37
N ALA A 82 -24.26 2.82 10.37
CA ALA A 82 -22.93 3.43 10.25
C ALA A 82 -22.75 4.40 9.06
N LEU A 83 -23.79 5.20 8.80
CA LEU A 83 -23.94 5.96 7.55
C LEU A 83 -22.94 7.11 7.38
N LYS A 84 -22.49 7.71 8.47
CA LYS A 84 -21.54 8.84 8.48
C LYS A 84 -20.14 8.40 8.89
N ALA A 85 -19.11 9.06 8.38
CA ALA A 85 -17.71 8.85 8.75
C ALA A 85 -17.51 8.99 10.27
N LEU A 86 -18.18 9.97 10.90
CA LEU A 86 -18.14 10.15 12.36
C LEU A 86 -18.63 8.90 13.11
N TYR A 87 -19.65 8.21 12.58
CA TYR A 87 -20.17 7.00 13.24
C TYR A 87 -19.17 5.86 13.12
N ARG A 88 -18.56 5.71 11.94
CA ARG A 88 -17.53 4.70 11.69
C ARG A 88 -16.28 4.95 12.53
N GLU A 89 -15.92 6.20 12.78
CA GLU A 89 -14.83 6.54 13.70
C GLU A 89 -15.10 6.04 15.13
N VAL A 90 -16.32 6.21 15.65
CA VAL A 90 -16.70 5.63 16.95
C VAL A 90 -16.53 4.11 16.95
N LEU A 91 -16.95 3.42 15.89
CA LEU A 91 -16.84 1.95 15.82
C LEU A 91 -15.38 1.48 15.68
N ARG A 92 -14.54 2.21 14.95
CA ARG A 92 -13.10 1.91 14.76
C ARG A 92 -12.31 1.90 16.07
N GLN A 93 -12.79 2.59 17.11
CA GLN A 93 -12.17 2.53 18.44
C GLN A 93 -12.15 1.10 19.03
N ALA A 94 -12.96 0.17 18.50
CA ALA A 94 -12.93 -1.24 18.87
C ALA A 94 -11.72 -2.02 18.30
N GLY A 95 -10.80 -1.37 17.57
CA GLY A 95 -9.58 -1.98 17.03
C GLY A 95 -9.69 -2.27 15.53
N ASP A 96 -9.32 -3.49 15.10
CA ASP A 96 -9.36 -3.88 13.67
C ASP A 96 -10.79 -4.17 13.19
N VAL A 97 -11.57 -3.10 13.02
CA VAL A 97 -12.91 -3.13 12.44
C VAL A 97 -12.83 -2.93 10.93
N ARG A 98 -13.45 -3.84 10.16
CA ARG A 98 -13.64 -3.68 8.72
C ARG A 98 -15.11 -3.51 8.38
N PHE A 99 -15.42 -2.61 7.45
CA PHE A 99 -16.77 -2.28 7.02
C PHE A 99 -17.15 -2.99 5.72
N VAL A 100 -18.27 -3.69 5.75
CA VAL A 100 -18.93 -4.26 4.57
C VAL A 100 -20.11 -3.36 4.25
N HIS A 101 -19.95 -2.47 3.26
CA HIS A 101 -20.99 -1.55 2.85
C HIS A 101 -21.89 -2.18 1.79
N LEU A 102 -23.12 -2.49 2.15
CA LEU A 102 -24.12 -3.04 1.23
C LEU A 102 -24.85 -1.90 0.52
N GLN A 103 -24.65 -1.78 -0.79
CA GLN A 103 -25.24 -0.74 -1.63
C GLN A 103 -26.35 -1.32 -2.52
N ALA A 104 -27.47 -0.61 -2.63
CA ALA A 104 -28.54 -0.90 -3.58
C ALA A 104 -29.19 0.40 -4.05
N SER A 105 -29.88 0.38 -5.19
CA SER A 105 -30.60 1.54 -5.70
C SER A 105 -31.78 1.92 -4.80
N GLU A 106 -32.14 3.20 -4.77
CA GLU A 106 -33.29 3.70 -4.02
C GLU A 106 -34.59 2.96 -4.41
N ALA A 107 -34.78 2.65 -5.69
CA ALA A 107 -35.94 1.91 -6.18
C ALA A 107 -36.03 0.49 -5.57
N THR A 108 -34.91 -0.22 -5.54
CA THR A 108 -34.81 -1.55 -4.90
C THR A 108 -35.08 -1.46 -3.40
N LEU A 109 -34.49 -0.47 -2.72
CA LEU A 109 -34.66 -0.26 -1.29
C LEU A 109 -36.11 0.05 -0.92
N ARG A 110 -36.78 0.95 -1.66
CA ARG A 110 -38.21 1.27 -1.46
C ARG A 110 -39.08 0.03 -1.62
N THR A 111 -38.83 -0.78 -2.66
CA THR A 111 -39.56 -2.02 -2.92
C THR A 111 -39.36 -3.03 -1.78
N ARG A 112 -38.12 -3.22 -1.32
CA ARG A 112 -37.79 -4.15 -0.21
C ARG A 112 -38.33 -3.71 1.14
N ILE A 113 -38.44 -2.41 1.40
CA ILE A 113 -39.03 -1.89 2.64
C ILE A 113 -40.55 -2.03 2.60
N ALA A 114 -41.19 -1.71 1.47
CA ALA A 114 -42.64 -1.82 1.31
C ALA A 114 -43.17 -3.25 1.43
N SER A 115 -42.34 -4.26 1.12
CA SER A 115 -42.69 -5.67 1.26
C SER A 115 -42.45 -6.26 2.66
N ARG A 116 -41.89 -5.48 3.62
CA ARG A 116 -41.72 -5.94 5.00
C ARG A 116 -43.04 -5.88 5.76
N VAL A 117 -43.37 -6.98 6.43
CA VAL A 117 -44.61 -7.14 7.19
C VAL A 117 -44.49 -6.53 8.61
N ASP A 118 -43.26 -6.26 9.09
CA ASP A 118 -43.01 -5.67 10.41
C ASP A 118 -42.97 -4.12 10.40
N HIS A 119 -43.73 -3.55 11.33
CA HIS A 119 -44.36 -2.23 11.31
C HIS A 119 -43.50 -1.00 11.65
N PHE A 120 -42.18 -1.00 11.44
CA PHE A 120 -41.32 0.11 11.91
C PHE A 120 -40.78 1.04 10.82
N MET A 121 -40.90 0.75 9.52
CA MET A 121 -40.22 1.54 8.48
C MET A 121 -41.19 2.20 7.49
N GLN A 122 -41.36 3.52 7.60
CA GLN A 122 -42.10 4.35 6.63
C GLN A 122 -41.18 4.94 5.55
N ALA A 123 -41.75 5.32 4.41
CA ALA A 123 -41.02 5.79 3.21
C ALA A 123 -40.12 7.02 3.46
N ASP A 124 -40.42 7.82 4.48
CA ASP A 124 -39.70 9.05 4.83
C ASP A 124 -38.37 8.77 5.55
N MET A 125 -38.26 7.64 6.27
CA MET A 125 -37.01 7.25 6.95
C MET A 125 -35.93 6.74 6.00
N LEU A 126 -36.31 6.19 4.85
CA LEU A 126 -35.34 5.82 3.82
C LEU A 126 -34.69 7.08 3.24
N THR A 127 -35.50 8.10 2.96
CA THR A 127 -35.02 9.38 2.40
C THR A 127 -33.98 10.03 3.33
N SER A 128 -34.22 10.06 4.64
CA SER A 128 -33.24 10.61 5.59
C SER A 128 -31.94 9.79 5.64
N GLN A 129 -32.02 8.45 5.59
CA GLN A 129 -30.82 7.61 5.62
C GLN A 129 -29.98 7.72 4.34
N LEU A 130 -30.62 7.89 3.18
CA LEU A 130 -29.90 8.14 1.93
C LEU A 130 -29.21 9.52 1.96
N ALA A 131 -29.85 10.52 2.56
CA ALA A 131 -29.24 11.85 2.74
C ALA A 131 -28.06 11.84 3.73
N ASP A 132 -28.10 10.97 4.76
CA ASP A 132 -27.02 10.80 5.74
C ASP A 132 -25.87 9.90 5.26
N LEU A 133 -26.02 9.15 4.16
CA LEU A 133 -25.03 8.18 3.70
C LEU A 133 -23.81 8.88 3.09
N GLU A 134 -22.69 8.80 3.81
CA GLU A 134 -21.37 9.19 3.35
C GLU A 134 -20.63 7.92 2.87
N PRO A 135 -20.13 7.89 1.62
CA PRO A 135 -19.33 6.78 1.11
C PRO A 135 -18.12 6.48 2.01
N LEU A 136 -17.62 5.23 1.94
CA LEU A 136 -16.37 4.88 2.62
C LEU A 136 -15.23 5.74 2.09
N GLY A 137 -14.51 6.41 2.99
CA GLY A 137 -13.33 7.19 2.67
C GLY A 137 -12.09 6.31 2.43
N ALA A 138 -11.06 6.87 1.78
CA ALA A 138 -9.84 6.15 1.42
C ALA A 138 -9.05 5.58 2.63
N GLY A 139 -9.21 6.18 3.83
CA GLY A 139 -8.59 5.71 5.07
C GLY A 139 -9.44 4.75 5.89
N GLU A 140 -10.60 4.33 5.39
CA GLU A 140 -11.52 3.41 6.07
C GLU A 140 -11.31 1.99 5.59
N LYS A 141 -11.05 1.06 6.52
CA LYS A 141 -10.92 -0.36 6.22
C LYS A 141 -12.30 -0.90 5.83
N GLY A 142 -12.60 -0.99 4.54
CA GLY A 142 -13.88 -1.51 4.10
C GLY A 142 -14.01 -1.59 2.59
N ALA A 143 -15.06 -2.27 2.13
CA ALA A 143 -15.41 -2.37 0.73
C ALA A 143 -16.93 -2.25 0.56
N THR A 144 -17.34 -1.83 -0.65
CA THR A 144 -18.75 -1.73 -1.03
C THR A 144 -19.13 -2.92 -1.90
N PHE A 145 -20.28 -3.52 -1.61
CA PHE A 145 -20.79 -4.71 -2.28
C PHE A 145 -22.21 -4.44 -2.80
N ASP A 146 -22.47 -4.88 -4.03
CA ASP A 146 -23.77 -4.74 -4.67
C ASP A 146 -24.80 -5.70 -4.05
N ALA A 147 -25.69 -5.14 -3.23
CA ALA A 147 -26.73 -5.86 -2.53
C ALA A 147 -27.97 -6.15 -3.38
N GLU A 148 -27.98 -5.79 -4.67
CA GLU A 148 -29.01 -6.20 -5.63
C GLU A 148 -28.78 -7.62 -6.17
N ARG A 149 -27.54 -8.11 -6.10
CA ARG A 149 -27.16 -9.47 -6.50
C ARG A 149 -27.72 -10.54 -5.55
N PRO A 150 -27.79 -11.82 -5.98
CA PRO A 150 -28.20 -12.91 -5.12
C PRO A 150 -27.36 -12.98 -3.82
N VAL A 151 -28.01 -13.20 -2.68
CA VAL A 151 -27.37 -13.24 -1.35
C VAL A 151 -26.14 -14.14 -1.33
N SER A 152 -26.22 -15.32 -1.95
CA SER A 152 -25.10 -16.27 -2.03
C SER A 152 -23.88 -15.72 -2.76
N GLU A 153 -24.07 -14.90 -3.80
CA GLU A 153 -22.98 -14.28 -4.54
C GLU A 153 -22.32 -13.16 -3.74
N VAL A 154 -23.13 -12.31 -3.10
CA VAL A 154 -22.64 -11.22 -2.24
C VAL A 154 -21.86 -11.80 -1.05
N VAL A 155 -22.37 -12.85 -0.42
CA VAL A 155 -21.68 -13.57 0.67
C VAL A 155 -20.35 -14.14 0.17
N ALA A 156 -20.33 -14.83 -0.98
CA ALA A 156 -19.08 -15.38 -1.54
C ALA A 156 -18.04 -14.29 -1.85
N GLU A 157 -18.46 -13.15 -2.37
CA GLU A 157 -17.58 -12.00 -2.63
C GLU A 157 -17.02 -11.40 -1.34
N ILE A 158 -17.84 -11.22 -0.30
CA ILE A 158 -17.40 -10.72 1.00
C ILE A 158 -16.41 -11.70 1.66
N LEU A 159 -16.64 -13.01 1.54
CA LEU A 159 -15.72 -14.03 2.05
C LEU A 159 -14.37 -13.97 1.32
N SER A 160 -14.37 -13.88 -0.01
CA SER A 160 -13.16 -13.74 -0.82
C SER A 160 -12.40 -12.45 -0.48
N TRP A 161 -13.12 -11.34 -0.31
CA TRP A 161 -12.53 -10.08 0.13
C TRP A 161 -11.92 -10.19 1.52
N THR A 162 -12.62 -10.81 2.48
CA THR A 162 -12.15 -10.96 3.87
C THR A 162 -10.89 -11.82 3.94
N ASP A 163 -10.85 -12.93 3.18
CA ASP A 163 -9.66 -13.78 3.07
C ASP A 163 -8.47 -13.01 2.47
N ARG A 164 -8.69 -12.26 1.39
CA ARG A 164 -7.68 -11.38 0.80
C ARG A 164 -7.14 -10.37 1.82
N GLN A 165 -8.02 -9.70 2.58
CA GLN A 165 -7.60 -8.75 3.62
C GLN A 165 -6.78 -9.41 4.75
N GLN A 166 -7.11 -10.66 5.10
CA GLN A 166 -6.36 -11.43 6.08
C GLN A 166 -4.97 -11.78 5.57
N VAL A 167 -4.86 -12.27 4.33
CA VAL A 167 -3.58 -12.56 3.66
C VAL A 167 -2.67 -11.33 3.65
N ILE A 168 -3.21 -10.17 3.25
CA ILE A 168 -2.47 -8.89 3.25
C ILE A 168 -1.97 -8.55 4.65
N SER A 169 -2.85 -8.60 5.64
CA SER A 169 -2.52 -8.24 7.03
C SER A 169 -1.43 -9.16 7.60
N GLN A 170 -1.49 -10.46 7.31
CA GLN A 170 -0.48 -11.42 7.76
C GLN A 170 0.88 -11.21 7.09
N ALA A 171 0.91 -10.97 5.78
CA ALA A 171 2.15 -10.69 5.06
C ALA A 171 2.78 -9.37 5.51
N ALA A 172 1.98 -8.30 5.65
CA ALA A 172 2.43 -7.01 6.17
C ALA A 172 2.99 -7.16 7.59
N GLN A 173 2.28 -7.84 8.50
CA GLN A 173 2.76 -8.05 9.87
C GLN A 173 4.08 -8.83 9.91
N ARG A 174 4.24 -9.83 9.02
CA ARG A 174 5.46 -10.63 8.91
C ARG A 174 6.66 -9.75 8.51
N LEU A 175 6.50 -8.94 7.46
CA LEU A 175 7.55 -8.03 6.96
C LEU A 175 7.84 -6.89 7.95
N ALA A 176 6.80 -6.27 8.52
CA ALA A 176 6.95 -5.21 9.51
C ALA A 176 7.67 -5.70 10.79
N THR A 177 7.44 -6.95 11.18
CA THR A 177 8.16 -7.56 12.31
C THR A 177 9.62 -7.74 11.98
N ALA A 178 9.94 -8.30 10.80
CA ALA A 178 11.33 -8.47 10.37
C ALA A 178 12.08 -7.14 10.28
N ALA A 179 11.47 -6.10 9.69
CA ALA A 179 12.04 -4.75 9.62
C ALA A 179 12.29 -4.14 11.00
N ARG A 180 11.39 -4.34 11.97
CA ARG A 180 11.51 -3.79 13.33
C ARG A 180 12.55 -4.53 14.18
N THR A 181 12.65 -5.86 14.03
CA THR A 181 13.54 -6.68 14.88
C THR A 181 14.92 -6.90 14.28
N GLY A 182 15.11 -6.60 12.99
CA GLY A 182 16.33 -6.94 12.26
C GLY A 182 16.49 -8.45 12.01
N VAL A 183 15.45 -9.26 12.27
CA VAL A 183 15.48 -10.71 12.09
C VAL A 183 14.70 -11.06 10.82
N PRO A 184 15.35 -11.64 9.79
CA PRO A 184 14.67 -11.94 8.53
C PRO A 184 13.59 -12.99 8.72
N THR A 185 12.60 -12.96 7.83
CA THR A 185 11.46 -13.87 7.83
C THR A 185 11.48 -14.83 6.63
N SER A 186 10.66 -15.88 6.68
CA SER A 186 10.44 -16.75 5.52
C SER A 186 9.70 -15.98 4.42
N PRO A 187 9.88 -16.35 3.13
CA PRO A 187 9.23 -15.68 2.00
C PRO A 187 7.73 -15.54 2.22
N VAL A 188 7.15 -14.40 1.83
CA VAL A 188 5.70 -14.12 1.93
C VAL A 188 4.91 -14.68 0.75
N ARG A 189 5.59 -15.17 -0.30
CA ARG A 189 4.95 -15.85 -1.44
C ARG A 189 4.15 -17.10 -1.05
N ASP A 190 4.33 -17.65 0.16
CA ASP A 190 3.48 -18.71 0.72
C ASP A 190 2.05 -18.22 0.97
N LEU A 191 1.90 -16.93 1.29
CA LEU A 191 0.62 -16.24 1.47
C LEU A 191 0.11 -15.61 0.17
N LEU A 192 1.01 -14.97 -0.59
CA LEU A 192 0.64 -14.15 -1.75
C LEU A 192 0.59 -14.93 -3.07
N GLY A 193 1.12 -16.15 -3.09
CA GLY A 193 1.48 -16.83 -4.33
C GLY A 193 2.69 -16.18 -5.01
N ARG A 194 3.12 -16.76 -6.14
CA ARG A 194 4.36 -16.33 -6.85
C ARG A 194 4.14 -15.23 -7.89
N THR A 195 2.88 -14.98 -8.29
CA THR A 195 2.56 -14.19 -9.48
C THR A 195 1.51 -13.09 -9.26
N ASP A 196 0.83 -13.04 -8.11
CA ASP A 196 -0.15 -11.98 -7.81
C ASP A 196 0.57 -10.70 -7.35
N ILE A 197 1.13 -9.98 -8.32
CA ILE A 197 1.86 -8.72 -8.09
C ILE A 197 0.93 -7.64 -7.52
N ALA A 198 -0.35 -7.63 -7.91
CA ALA A 198 -1.32 -6.66 -7.41
C ALA A 198 -1.54 -6.84 -5.89
N LEU A 199 -1.67 -8.08 -5.43
CA LEU A 199 -1.75 -8.39 -4.00
C LEU A 199 -0.47 -8.00 -3.25
N ALA A 200 0.70 -8.18 -3.85
CA ALA A 200 1.96 -7.73 -3.26
C ALA A 200 2.03 -6.20 -3.10
N TYR A 201 1.55 -5.42 -4.08
CA TYR A 201 1.45 -3.96 -3.93
C TYR A 201 0.42 -3.55 -2.86
N GLU A 202 -0.66 -4.30 -2.65
CA GLU A 202 -1.57 -4.07 -1.53
C GLU A 202 -0.85 -4.24 -0.17
N VAL A 203 0.05 -5.22 -0.04
CA VAL A 203 0.92 -5.37 1.15
C VAL A 203 1.87 -4.18 1.30
N GLN A 204 2.53 -3.75 0.22
CA GLN A 204 3.40 -2.58 0.23
C GLN A 204 2.65 -1.30 0.67
N ASN A 205 1.40 -1.14 0.23
CA ASN A 205 0.56 0.00 0.59
C ASN A 205 0.21 0.01 2.08
N VAL A 206 -0.08 -1.16 2.68
CA VAL A 206 -0.30 -1.27 4.12
C VAL A 206 0.94 -0.86 4.89
N LEU A 207 2.11 -1.38 4.53
CA LEU A 207 3.39 -1.02 5.18
C LEU A 207 3.73 0.47 5.00
N THR A 208 3.42 1.03 3.83
CA THR A 208 3.60 2.46 3.55
C THR A 208 2.70 3.31 4.44
N ALA A 209 1.42 2.95 4.57
CA ALA A 209 0.48 3.64 5.43
C ALA A 209 0.89 3.59 6.90
N GLU A 210 1.45 2.46 7.37
CA GLU A 210 2.01 2.33 8.72
C GLU A 210 3.18 3.30 8.96
N ARG A 211 4.10 3.42 7.98
CA ARG A 211 5.22 4.37 8.08
C ARG A 211 4.74 5.83 8.08
N LEU A 212 3.78 6.17 7.23
CA LEU A 212 3.17 7.50 7.20
C LEU A 212 2.48 7.83 8.53
N ALA A 213 1.74 6.88 9.10
CA ALA A 213 1.10 7.05 10.41
C ALA A 213 2.12 7.20 11.55
N ALA A 214 3.32 6.62 11.40
CA ALA A 214 4.45 6.81 12.32
C ALA A 214 5.22 8.13 12.10
N GLY A 215 4.82 8.95 11.13
CA GLY A 215 5.38 10.29 10.87
C GLY A 215 6.45 10.34 9.77
N ALA A 216 6.73 9.23 9.08
CA ALA A 216 7.60 9.25 7.91
C ALA A 216 6.95 10.05 6.77
N ARG A 217 7.78 10.63 5.90
CA ARG A 217 7.30 11.34 4.72
C ARG A 217 7.84 10.68 3.46
N VAL A 218 6.96 10.45 2.51
CA VAL A 218 7.34 10.03 1.16
C VAL A 218 8.17 11.15 0.51
N VAL A 219 9.33 10.79 -0.03
CA VAL A 219 10.23 11.72 -0.76
C VAL A 219 10.48 11.28 -2.20
N GLY A 220 9.92 10.14 -2.61
CA GLY A 220 10.19 9.61 -3.92
C GLY A 220 9.86 8.13 -4.07
N ARG A 221 10.39 7.54 -5.14
CA ARG A 221 10.19 6.15 -5.54
C ARG A 221 11.49 5.59 -6.10
N LYS A 222 11.60 4.28 -6.12
CA LYS A 222 12.74 3.59 -6.73
C LYS A 222 12.23 2.50 -7.66
N ILE A 223 12.96 2.22 -8.74
CA ILE A 223 12.60 1.17 -9.70
C ILE A 223 13.61 0.03 -9.58
N GLY A 224 13.13 -1.17 -9.25
CA GLY A 224 13.94 -2.38 -9.27
C GLY A 224 13.69 -3.19 -10.54
N LEU A 225 14.47 -4.26 -10.69
CA LEU A 225 14.33 -5.22 -11.79
C LEU A 225 14.40 -4.56 -13.18
N THR A 226 15.28 -3.58 -13.36
CA THR A 226 15.48 -2.85 -14.62
C THR A 226 16.36 -3.58 -15.64
N SER A 227 16.86 -4.76 -15.27
CA SER A 227 17.63 -5.65 -16.15
C SER A 227 16.74 -6.77 -16.69
N PRO A 228 16.61 -6.93 -18.03
CA PRO A 228 15.87 -8.04 -18.63
C PRO A 228 16.35 -9.42 -18.18
N ALA A 229 17.65 -9.57 -17.89
CA ALA A 229 18.21 -10.82 -17.40
C ALA A 229 17.71 -11.16 -15.98
N VAL A 230 17.63 -10.15 -15.10
CA VAL A 230 17.10 -10.33 -13.74
C VAL A 230 15.59 -10.57 -13.77
N GLN A 231 14.86 -9.86 -14.63
CA GLN A 231 13.43 -10.11 -14.88
C GLN A 231 13.19 -11.56 -15.30
N ALA A 232 13.93 -12.06 -16.30
CA ALA A 232 13.84 -13.44 -16.75
C ALA A 232 14.19 -14.46 -15.65
N GLN A 233 15.20 -14.17 -14.81
CA GLN A 233 15.57 -15.02 -13.68
C GLN A 233 14.44 -15.14 -12.65
N LEU A 234 13.71 -14.05 -12.39
CA LEU A 234 12.56 -14.04 -11.48
C LEU A 234 11.24 -14.47 -12.14
N GLY A 235 11.26 -14.76 -13.44
CA GLY A 235 10.08 -15.18 -14.20
C GLY A 235 9.06 -14.06 -14.44
N VAL A 236 9.53 -12.81 -14.52
CA VAL A 236 8.71 -11.64 -14.82
C VAL A 236 9.16 -10.93 -16.09
N ASP A 237 8.31 -10.08 -16.63
CA ASP A 237 8.51 -9.30 -17.86
C ASP A 237 8.35 -7.79 -17.63
N GLN A 238 8.32 -7.37 -16.36
CA GLN A 238 8.18 -5.97 -15.97
C GLN A 238 9.08 -5.63 -14.77
N PRO A 239 9.48 -4.35 -14.63
CA PRO A 239 10.10 -3.82 -13.41
C PRO A 239 9.16 -3.89 -12.19
N ASP A 240 9.71 -3.61 -11.00
CA ASP A 240 8.94 -3.29 -9.81
C ASP A 240 9.25 -1.86 -9.33
N PHE A 241 8.48 -1.37 -8.35
CA PHE A 241 8.83 -0.14 -7.66
C PHE A 241 8.63 -0.23 -6.15
N GLY A 242 9.37 0.63 -5.45
CA GLY A 242 9.22 0.86 -4.02
C GLY A 242 9.07 2.34 -3.69
N VAL A 243 8.69 2.60 -2.46
CA VAL A 243 8.51 3.91 -1.83
C VAL A 243 9.78 4.31 -1.09
N LEU A 244 10.24 5.54 -1.32
CA LEU A 244 11.33 6.14 -0.59
C LEU A 244 10.78 7.10 0.46
N PHE A 245 11.28 6.96 1.68
CA PHE A 245 10.93 7.81 2.82
C PHE A 245 12.11 8.71 3.20
N ASP A 246 11.83 9.84 3.85
CA ASP A 246 12.83 10.83 4.23
C ASP A 246 13.91 10.30 5.18
N ASP A 247 13.54 9.40 6.09
CA ASP A 247 14.44 8.70 7.02
C ASP A 247 15.37 7.66 6.36
N MET A 248 15.13 7.32 5.09
CA MET A 248 16.00 6.44 4.30
C MET A 248 17.16 7.18 3.62
N HIS A 249 17.07 8.51 3.50
CA HIS A 249 18.10 9.32 2.86
C HIS A 249 19.31 9.47 3.78
N ILE A 250 20.48 9.10 3.25
CA ILE A 250 21.77 9.23 3.89
C ILE A 250 22.56 10.31 3.14
N GLY A 251 23.17 11.23 3.88
CA GLY A 251 24.02 12.26 3.29
C GLY A 251 25.27 11.67 2.64
N ASP A 252 25.74 12.29 1.55
CA ASP A 252 27.02 11.94 0.94
C ASP A 252 28.17 11.99 1.97
N CYS A 253 29.04 10.98 1.92
CA CYS A 253 30.15 10.76 2.85
C CYS A 253 29.72 10.50 4.31
N ALA A 254 28.44 10.23 4.59
CA ALA A 254 28.00 9.86 5.92
C ALA A 254 28.34 8.40 6.27
N THR A 255 28.34 8.12 7.57
CA THR A 255 28.42 6.77 8.11
C THR A 255 27.02 6.26 8.45
N VAL A 256 26.69 5.07 7.96
CA VAL A 256 25.45 4.35 8.27
C VAL A 256 25.72 3.37 9.40
N GLU A 257 24.89 3.40 10.44
CA GLU A 257 24.89 2.36 11.45
C GLU A 257 24.47 1.02 10.84
N PHE A 258 25.36 0.03 10.84
CA PHE A 258 25.11 -1.24 10.14
C PHE A 258 23.90 -2.00 10.72
N THR A 259 23.63 -1.83 12.02
CA THR A 259 22.47 -2.39 12.73
C THR A 259 21.10 -1.86 12.25
N ARG A 260 21.08 -0.84 11.39
CA ARG A 260 19.86 -0.39 10.69
C ARG A 260 19.43 -1.35 9.58
N LEU A 261 20.30 -2.27 9.17
CA LEU A 261 20.15 -3.14 8.01
C LEU A 261 20.23 -4.61 8.44
N ILE A 262 19.68 -5.52 7.64
CA ILE A 262 19.62 -6.96 7.94
C ILE A 262 20.68 -7.73 7.12
N HIS A 263 20.62 -7.61 5.80
CA HIS A 263 21.52 -8.26 4.85
C HIS A 263 21.69 -7.39 3.60
N PRO A 264 22.32 -6.20 3.77
CA PRO A 264 22.36 -5.18 2.74
C PRO A 264 23.21 -5.57 1.53
N LYS A 265 22.74 -5.16 0.36
CA LYS A 265 23.52 -5.07 -0.88
C LYS A 265 23.46 -3.65 -1.40
N ALA A 266 24.45 -3.25 -2.18
CA ALA A 266 24.53 -1.90 -2.72
C ALA A 266 24.62 -1.93 -4.25
N GLU A 267 23.98 -0.96 -4.87
CA GLU A 267 24.03 -0.71 -6.30
C GLU A 267 24.17 0.80 -6.58
N ALA A 268 24.79 1.11 -7.71
CA ALA A 268 24.99 2.49 -8.13
C ALA A 268 23.98 2.84 -9.23
N GLU A 269 23.36 4.01 -9.07
CA GLU A 269 22.20 4.44 -9.84
C GLU A 269 22.35 5.88 -10.33
N ILE A 270 21.48 6.28 -11.27
CA ILE A 270 21.16 7.67 -11.52
C ILE A 270 19.87 8.00 -10.77
N ALA A 271 19.88 9.05 -9.97
CA ALA A 271 18.68 9.59 -9.36
C ALA A 271 18.21 10.82 -10.13
N PHE A 272 16.91 10.88 -10.44
CA PHE A 272 16.26 12.06 -11.00
C PHE A 272 15.51 12.82 -9.91
N VAL A 273 15.67 14.13 -9.87
CA VAL A 273 14.86 15.01 -9.01
C VAL A 273 13.90 15.79 -9.89
N LEU A 274 12.60 15.61 -9.68
CA LEU A 274 11.57 16.20 -10.51
C LEU A 274 11.39 17.70 -10.22
N ALA A 275 11.28 18.51 -11.26
CA ALA A 275 10.90 19.92 -11.17
C ALA A 275 9.40 20.13 -11.43
N HIS A 276 8.74 19.17 -12.07
CA HIS A 276 7.33 19.24 -12.46
C HIS A 276 6.62 17.92 -12.16
N ASP A 277 5.32 18.02 -11.87
CA ASP A 277 4.44 16.85 -11.73
C ASP A 277 4.35 16.07 -13.05
N LEU A 278 4.19 14.75 -12.94
CA LEU A 278 4.02 13.84 -14.08
C LEU A 278 2.58 13.32 -14.16
N ASP A 279 1.61 14.24 -14.32
CA ASP A 279 0.17 13.93 -14.31
C ASP A 279 -0.38 13.43 -15.67
N GLY A 280 0.43 13.45 -16.75
CA GLY A 280 -0.02 13.18 -18.12
C GLY A 280 -0.07 11.70 -18.53
N PHE A 281 0.23 10.78 -17.61
CA PHE A 281 0.29 9.34 -17.90
C PHE A 281 -1.08 8.70 -17.66
N ALA A 282 -1.65 8.06 -18.69
CA ALA A 282 -2.99 7.49 -18.60
C ALA A 282 -3.04 6.25 -17.69
N ALA A 283 -3.92 6.28 -16.69
CA ALA A 283 -4.32 5.11 -15.91
C ALA A 283 -5.01 4.10 -16.85
N GLY A 284 -4.34 2.97 -17.14
CA GLY A 284 -4.88 1.93 -18.02
C GLY A 284 -3.90 1.35 -19.05
N THR A 285 -2.64 1.77 -19.02
CA THR A 285 -1.58 1.19 -19.86
C THR A 285 -1.01 -0.06 -19.19
N THR A 286 -0.87 -1.16 -19.95
CA THR A 286 -0.28 -2.40 -19.46
C THR A 286 1.18 -2.16 -19.04
N LEU A 287 1.52 -2.45 -17.78
CA LEU A 287 2.85 -2.15 -17.21
C LEU A 287 4.01 -2.89 -17.92
N GLY A 288 3.76 -4.05 -18.53
CA GLY A 288 4.75 -4.78 -19.33
C GLY A 288 4.94 -4.26 -20.76
N SER A 289 4.16 -3.27 -21.22
CA SER A 289 4.34 -2.71 -22.57
C SER A 289 5.50 -1.71 -22.63
N PRO A 290 6.31 -1.70 -23.70
CA PRO A 290 7.38 -0.73 -23.88
C PRO A 290 6.90 0.72 -23.72
N VAL A 291 7.77 1.58 -23.18
CA VAL A 291 7.52 3.03 -23.12
C VAL A 291 7.67 3.66 -24.50
N SER A 292 6.76 4.54 -24.85
CA SER A 292 6.81 5.29 -26.11
C SER A 292 7.85 6.41 -26.05
N GLY A 293 8.31 6.88 -27.22
CA GLY A 293 9.21 8.03 -27.28
C GLY A 293 8.58 9.32 -26.71
N ALA A 294 7.25 9.47 -26.80
CA ALA A 294 6.53 10.60 -26.25
C ALA A 294 6.50 10.57 -24.71
N GLU A 295 6.24 9.40 -24.12
CA GLU A 295 6.30 9.19 -22.67
C GLU A 295 7.71 9.43 -22.12
N ARG A 296 8.75 8.91 -22.79
CA ARG A 296 10.14 9.18 -22.42
C ARG A 296 10.48 10.66 -22.47
N ALA A 297 10.02 11.37 -23.51
CA ALA A 297 10.24 12.81 -23.64
C ALA A 297 9.50 13.61 -22.55
N ALA A 298 8.28 13.21 -22.20
CA ALA A 298 7.52 13.82 -21.10
C ALA A 298 8.22 13.61 -19.74
N ALA A 299 8.68 12.39 -19.48
CA ALA A 299 9.48 12.07 -18.29
C ALA A 299 10.74 12.95 -18.21
N ALA A 300 11.51 13.05 -19.30
CA ALA A 300 12.71 13.87 -19.37
C ALA A 300 12.41 15.36 -19.13
N ALA A 301 11.30 15.88 -19.65
CA ALA A 301 10.90 17.28 -19.48
C ALA A 301 10.51 17.64 -18.04
N ALA A 302 10.09 16.67 -17.23
CA ALA A 302 9.76 16.88 -15.83
C ALA A 302 10.97 16.86 -14.90
N VAL A 303 12.12 16.33 -15.34
CA VAL A 303 13.33 16.26 -14.52
C VAL A 303 13.98 17.64 -14.41
N GLY A 304 14.17 18.10 -13.17
CA GLY A 304 14.91 19.33 -12.88
C GLY A 304 16.42 19.13 -12.99
N HIS A 305 16.92 18.08 -12.34
CA HIS A 305 18.32 17.66 -12.40
C HIS A 305 18.46 16.17 -12.08
N ALA A 306 19.63 15.63 -12.41
CA ALA A 306 20.06 14.28 -12.05
C ALA A 306 21.31 14.33 -11.18
N VAL A 307 21.46 13.32 -10.33
CA VAL A 307 22.66 13.10 -9.49
C VAL A 307 23.06 11.63 -9.55
N GLY A 308 24.33 11.34 -9.23
CA GLY A 308 24.75 9.97 -8.96
C GLY A 308 24.19 9.51 -7.63
N ALA A 309 23.81 8.24 -7.51
CA ALA A 309 23.23 7.69 -6.29
C ALA A 309 23.80 6.30 -5.95
N LEU A 310 23.75 5.96 -4.67
CA LEU A 310 23.87 4.59 -4.18
C LEU A 310 22.54 4.18 -3.58
N GLU A 311 21.96 3.09 -4.06
CA GLU A 311 20.89 2.42 -3.33
C GLU A 311 21.49 1.30 -2.47
N ILE A 312 21.10 1.26 -1.20
CA ILE A 312 21.37 0.15 -0.29
C ILE A 312 20.07 -0.63 -0.17
N VAL A 313 19.94 -1.66 -1.00
CA VAL A 313 18.82 -2.60 -0.92
C VAL A 313 19.04 -3.56 0.26
N ASP A 314 17.96 -3.88 0.96
CA ASP A 314 17.99 -4.70 2.17
C ASP A 314 16.71 -5.53 2.26
N SER A 315 16.84 -6.84 2.11
CA SER A 315 15.71 -7.76 2.17
C SER A 315 15.24 -7.93 3.62
N ARG A 316 13.95 -8.13 3.85
CA ARG A 316 13.45 -8.69 5.13
C ARG A 316 13.26 -10.19 5.06
N ILE A 317 13.53 -10.80 3.90
CA ILE A 317 13.33 -12.22 3.62
C ILE A 317 14.67 -12.93 3.60
N VAL A 318 14.72 -14.03 4.36
CA VAL A 318 15.91 -14.84 4.63
C VAL A 318 16.65 -15.20 3.34
N ASP A 319 17.98 -15.11 3.39
CA ASP A 319 18.91 -15.49 2.31
C ASP A 319 18.68 -14.84 0.94
N TRP A 320 17.88 -13.76 0.87
CA TRP A 320 17.42 -13.22 -0.40
C TRP A 320 16.68 -14.26 -1.27
N ASP A 321 16.04 -15.26 -0.65
CA ASP A 321 15.10 -16.13 -1.35
C ASP A 321 13.84 -15.34 -1.67
N ILE A 322 13.88 -14.60 -2.78
CA ILE A 322 12.80 -13.72 -3.23
C ILE A 322 12.29 -14.11 -4.63
N ALA A 323 10.97 -14.03 -4.79
CA ALA A 323 10.26 -13.93 -6.06
C ALA A 323 9.73 -12.50 -6.21
N ILE A 324 9.08 -12.19 -7.33
CA ILE A 324 8.51 -10.85 -7.57
C ILE A 324 7.54 -10.41 -6.46
N THR A 325 6.66 -11.30 -6.02
CA THR A 325 5.66 -10.97 -4.99
C THR A 325 6.29 -10.70 -3.63
N ASP A 326 7.40 -11.35 -3.32
CA ASP A 326 8.18 -11.09 -2.12
C ASP A 326 8.80 -9.71 -2.14
N THR A 327 9.59 -9.40 -3.19
CA THR A 327 10.28 -8.12 -3.28
C THR A 327 9.26 -6.98 -3.33
N VAL A 328 8.21 -7.06 -4.14
CA VAL A 328 7.18 -6.02 -4.24
C VAL A 328 6.53 -5.76 -2.88
N ALA A 329 6.09 -6.82 -2.20
CA ALA A 329 5.50 -6.70 -0.86
C ALA A 329 6.49 -6.08 0.13
N ASP A 330 7.76 -6.45 0.00
CA ASP A 330 8.86 -5.94 0.79
C ASP A 330 9.43 -4.59 0.28
N ASN A 331 8.55 -3.70 -0.20
CA ASN A 331 8.94 -2.38 -0.70
C ASN A 331 10.05 -2.41 -1.79
N ALA A 332 9.96 -3.40 -2.67
CA ALA A 332 10.98 -3.79 -3.65
C ALA A 332 12.38 -4.02 -3.03
N SER A 333 12.46 -4.48 -1.79
CA SER A 333 13.69 -4.62 -0.99
C SER A 333 14.44 -3.31 -0.73
N SER A 334 13.77 -2.14 -0.75
CA SER A 334 14.47 -0.87 -0.49
C SER A 334 14.88 -0.74 0.98
N GLY A 335 16.11 -0.30 1.22
CA GLY A 335 16.68 -0.08 2.55
C GLY A 335 17.00 1.39 2.80
N LEU A 336 18.10 1.88 2.22
CA LEU A 336 18.59 3.26 2.33
C LEU A 336 19.04 3.76 0.96
N PHE A 337 19.22 5.08 0.83
CA PHE A 337 19.82 5.64 -0.38
C PHE A 337 20.69 6.86 -0.07
N VAL A 338 21.69 7.08 -0.92
CA VAL A 338 22.66 8.18 -0.82
C VAL A 338 22.62 8.94 -2.13
N LEU A 339 22.48 10.26 -2.06
CA LEU A 339 22.56 11.14 -3.22
C LEU A 339 23.91 11.85 -3.26
N GLY A 340 24.56 11.85 -4.42
CA GLY A 340 25.75 12.65 -4.68
C GLY A 340 25.44 14.13 -4.77
N ASN A 341 26.48 14.95 -4.68
CA ASN A 341 26.36 16.41 -4.67
C ASN A 341 26.42 17.05 -6.06
N GLU A 342 26.95 16.34 -7.07
CA GLU A 342 27.11 16.87 -8.42
C GLU A 342 25.80 16.72 -9.21
N GLN A 343 25.20 17.87 -9.53
CA GLN A 343 23.96 17.94 -10.27
C GLN A 343 24.22 18.19 -11.75
N ALA A 344 23.63 17.36 -12.61
CA ALA A 344 23.61 17.59 -14.05
C ALA A 344 22.17 17.80 -14.53
N ARG A 345 21.99 18.77 -15.42
CA ARG A 345 20.70 18.91 -16.10
C ARG A 345 20.54 17.82 -17.17
N PRO A 346 19.33 17.27 -17.38
CA PRO A 346 19.09 16.21 -18.37
C PRO A 346 19.43 16.59 -19.82
N ASP A 347 19.47 17.89 -20.14
CA ASP A 347 19.85 18.40 -21.47
C ASP A 347 21.37 18.48 -21.70
N ARG A 348 22.18 18.14 -20.69
CA ARG A 348 23.66 18.23 -20.75
C ARG A 348 24.36 16.89 -20.90
N PHE A 349 23.64 15.78 -20.79
CA PHE A 349 24.19 14.45 -20.94
C PHE A 349 23.11 13.47 -21.38
N VAL A 350 23.52 12.31 -21.87
CA VAL A 350 22.61 11.21 -22.19
C VAL A 350 22.68 10.21 -21.04
N PRO A 351 21.59 9.99 -20.28
CA PRO A 351 21.62 9.08 -19.13
C PRO A 351 22.11 7.68 -19.48
N ALA A 352 21.73 7.14 -20.65
CA ALA A 352 22.20 5.84 -21.13
C ALA A 352 23.73 5.73 -21.30
N ASP A 353 24.41 6.85 -21.60
CA ASP A 353 25.85 6.90 -21.87
C ASP A 353 26.69 7.11 -20.59
N VAL A 354 26.05 7.36 -19.44
CA VAL A 354 26.75 7.52 -18.16
C VAL A 354 27.46 6.21 -17.83
N THR A 355 28.78 6.27 -17.66
CA THR A 355 29.60 5.15 -17.21
C THR A 355 29.71 5.17 -15.70
N MET A 356 29.63 4.01 -15.07
CA MET A 356 29.69 3.86 -13.62
C MET A 356 30.79 2.87 -13.21
N THR A 357 31.53 3.20 -12.16
CA THR A 357 32.33 2.23 -11.40
C THR A 357 31.97 2.29 -9.92
N LEU A 358 31.85 1.13 -9.28
CA LEU A 358 31.61 1.00 -7.84
C LEU A 358 32.83 0.32 -7.22
N ARG A 359 33.43 1.00 -6.25
CA ARG A 359 34.54 0.50 -5.44
C ARG A 359 34.07 0.20 -4.02
N LYS A 360 34.51 -0.94 -3.49
CA LYS A 360 34.39 -1.32 -2.09
C LYS A 360 35.80 -1.42 -1.50
N ASN A 361 36.07 -0.63 -0.45
CA ASN A 361 37.37 -0.57 0.22
C ASN A 361 38.54 -0.37 -0.78
N GLY A 362 38.38 0.57 -1.71
CA GLY A 362 39.36 0.90 -2.74
C GLY A 362 39.44 -0.07 -3.94
N ARG A 363 38.78 -1.22 -3.90
CA ARG A 363 38.76 -2.20 -5.00
C ARG A 363 37.49 -2.06 -5.83
N GLN A 364 37.61 -2.01 -7.16
CA GLN A 364 36.44 -2.07 -8.04
C GLN A 364 35.74 -3.44 -7.91
N VAL A 365 34.45 -3.39 -7.61
CA VAL A 365 33.59 -4.57 -7.40
C VAL A 365 32.41 -4.63 -8.37
N SER A 366 32.02 -3.50 -8.97
CA SER A 366 31.01 -3.43 -10.01
C SER A 366 31.32 -2.30 -10.98
N ALA A 367 30.79 -2.39 -12.19
CA ALA A 367 30.89 -1.37 -13.23
C ALA A 367 29.77 -1.60 -14.26
N GLY A 368 29.41 -0.55 -14.99
CA GLY A 368 28.43 -0.63 -16.06
C GLY A 368 28.12 0.74 -16.66
N THR A 369 26.98 0.86 -17.32
CA THR A 369 26.51 2.10 -17.92
C THR A 369 25.02 2.31 -17.70
N GLY A 370 24.54 3.53 -17.90
CA GLY A 370 23.11 3.87 -17.87
C GLY A 370 22.25 2.93 -18.72
N ALA A 371 22.76 2.51 -19.88
CA ALA A 371 22.05 1.61 -20.79
C ALA A 371 21.70 0.23 -20.17
N ALA A 372 22.35 -0.16 -19.08
CA ALA A 372 21.98 -1.38 -18.33
C ALA A 372 20.59 -1.26 -17.69
N CYS A 373 20.13 -0.04 -17.39
CA CYS A 373 18.82 0.26 -16.85
C CYS A 373 17.81 0.45 -18.01
N LEU A 374 17.10 -0.63 -18.37
CA LEU A 374 16.07 -0.63 -19.43
C LEU A 374 16.48 0.05 -20.75
N GLY A 375 17.76 -0.02 -21.12
CA GLY A 375 18.33 0.64 -22.29
C GLY A 375 18.55 2.16 -22.13
N ASP A 376 17.81 2.83 -21.26
CA ASP A 376 17.97 4.22 -20.88
C ASP A 376 17.25 4.45 -19.53
N PRO A 377 17.89 5.04 -18.51
CA PRO A 377 17.26 5.40 -17.24
C PRO A 377 15.98 6.24 -17.36
N LEU A 378 15.82 7.03 -18.44
CA LEU A 378 14.58 7.75 -18.72
C LEU A 378 13.42 6.83 -19.13
N ASN A 379 13.70 5.64 -19.66
CA ASN A 379 12.67 4.62 -19.89
C ASN A 379 12.10 4.12 -18.55
N ALA A 380 12.97 3.93 -17.55
CA ALA A 380 12.55 3.51 -16.21
C ALA A 380 11.70 4.59 -15.52
N LEU A 381 12.10 5.87 -15.62
CA LEU A 381 11.30 6.99 -15.12
C LEU A 381 9.91 7.07 -15.78
N ALA A 382 9.84 6.93 -17.12
CA ALA A 382 8.59 6.93 -17.84
C ALA A 382 7.70 5.74 -17.47
N TRP A 383 8.29 4.56 -17.28
CA TRP A 383 7.59 3.37 -16.79
C TRP A 383 7.02 3.61 -15.38
N LEU A 384 7.79 4.21 -14.48
CA LEU A 384 7.35 4.50 -13.12
C LEU A 384 6.22 5.53 -13.10
N ALA A 385 6.31 6.59 -13.91
CA ALA A 385 5.24 7.59 -14.03
C ALA A 385 3.92 6.94 -14.45
N ARG A 386 3.99 5.97 -15.37
CA ARG A 386 2.84 5.14 -15.77
C ARG A 386 2.32 4.27 -14.63
N ALA A 387 3.22 3.58 -13.93
CA ALA A 387 2.86 2.67 -12.85
C ALA A 387 2.16 3.42 -11.71
N THR A 388 2.79 4.48 -11.22
CA THR A 388 2.27 5.32 -10.13
C THR A 388 0.94 5.98 -10.47
N ALA A 389 0.75 6.45 -11.70
CA ALA A 389 -0.55 6.96 -12.17
C ALA A 389 -1.64 5.87 -12.17
N ALA A 390 -1.32 4.63 -12.54
CA ALA A 390 -2.28 3.51 -12.50
C ALA A 390 -2.72 3.14 -11.07
N PHE A 391 -1.87 3.42 -10.06
CA PHE A 391 -2.20 3.26 -8.64
C PHE A 391 -2.84 4.52 -8.02
N GLY A 392 -3.06 5.58 -8.80
CA GLY A 392 -3.70 6.82 -8.34
C GLY A 392 -2.80 7.74 -7.52
N ASP A 393 -1.48 7.53 -7.57
CA ASP A 393 -0.49 8.28 -6.79
C ASP A 393 0.65 8.78 -7.70
N PRO A 394 0.36 9.66 -8.68
CA PRO A 394 1.34 10.09 -9.68
C PRO A 394 2.50 10.88 -9.05
N LEU A 395 3.68 10.78 -9.67
CA LEU A 395 4.90 11.46 -9.23
C LEU A 395 4.75 12.99 -9.25
N ARG A 396 5.28 13.64 -8.21
CA ARG A 396 5.16 15.08 -7.95
C ARG A 396 6.49 15.80 -8.09
N ALA A 397 6.42 17.10 -8.36
CA ALA A 397 7.57 17.98 -8.29
C ALA A 397 8.25 17.87 -6.91
N GLY A 398 9.57 17.70 -6.91
CA GLY A 398 10.38 17.46 -5.71
C GLY A 398 10.64 15.99 -5.41
N ASP A 399 9.92 15.04 -6.04
CA ASP A 399 10.18 13.62 -5.84
C ASP A 399 11.57 13.23 -6.37
N VAL A 400 12.22 12.34 -5.62
CA VAL A 400 13.44 11.64 -6.01
C VAL A 400 13.07 10.31 -6.66
N VAL A 401 13.61 10.03 -7.84
CA VAL A 401 13.43 8.75 -8.54
C VAL A 401 14.78 8.08 -8.71
N LEU A 402 15.00 6.98 -7.99
CA LEU A 402 16.14 6.08 -8.21
C LEU A 402 15.81 5.19 -9.42
N SER A 403 16.52 5.41 -10.52
CA SER A 403 16.11 4.90 -11.84
C SER A 403 16.27 3.39 -12.02
N GLY A 404 17.05 2.74 -11.16
CA GLY A 404 17.49 1.36 -11.29
C GLY A 404 18.99 1.22 -11.54
N ALA A 405 19.52 0.04 -11.22
CA ALA A 405 20.94 -0.26 -11.18
C ALA A 405 21.65 -0.11 -12.54
N LEU A 406 22.83 0.53 -12.52
CA LEU A 406 23.72 0.66 -13.69
C LEU A 406 24.65 -0.54 -13.86
N GLY A 407 24.73 -1.42 -12.87
CA GLY A 407 25.56 -2.61 -12.86
C GLY A 407 25.17 -3.56 -11.72
N PRO A 408 25.83 -4.73 -11.61
CA PRO A 408 25.48 -5.71 -10.57
C PRO A 408 25.62 -5.14 -9.16
N MET A 409 24.62 -5.41 -8.31
CA MET A 409 24.68 -5.11 -6.87
C MET A 409 25.75 -5.95 -6.17
N VAL A 410 26.29 -5.43 -5.06
CA VAL A 410 27.36 -6.07 -4.29
C VAL A 410 27.00 -6.19 -2.81
N PRO A 411 27.33 -7.29 -2.12
CA PRO A 411 27.09 -7.41 -0.68
C PRO A 411 27.86 -6.37 0.14
N VAL A 412 27.22 -5.85 1.18
CA VAL A 412 27.80 -4.90 2.15
C VAL A 412 28.00 -5.62 3.48
N ALA A 413 29.13 -5.37 4.12
CA ALA A 413 29.52 -5.90 5.43
C ALA A 413 29.86 -4.73 6.38
N PRO A 414 29.87 -4.97 7.72
CA PRO A 414 30.30 -3.97 8.68
C PRO A 414 31.68 -3.40 8.35
N GLY A 415 31.85 -2.10 8.53
CA GLY A 415 33.10 -1.39 8.27
C GLY A 415 33.42 -1.10 6.79
N ASP A 416 32.58 -1.56 5.85
CA ASP A 416 32.80 -1.30 4.43
C ASP A 416 32.69 0.19 4.09
N GLU A 417 33.50 0.61 3.12
CA GLU A 417 33.34 1.86 2.40
C GLU A 417 32.96 1.57 0.95
N LEU A 418 31.92 2.26 0.48
CA LEU A 418 31.49 2.24 -0.91
C LEU A 418 31.69 3.61 -1.55
N ILE A 419 32.20 3.59 -2.78
CA ILE A 419 32.39 4.77 -3.62
C ILE A 419 31.92 4.44 -5.02
N ALA A 420 30.89 5.13 -5.51
CA ALA A 420 30.56 5.11 -6.93
C ALA A 420 31.07 6.38 -7.61
N GLU A 421 31.67 6.22 -8.79
CA GLU A 421 32.05 7.29 -9.70
C GLU A 421 31.24 7.13 -10.99
N LEU A 422 30.43 8.15 -11.30
CA LEU A 422 29.57 8.19 -12.48
C LEU A 422 30.03 9.34 -13.39
N SER A 423 30.18 9.08 -14.69
CA SER A 423 30.58 10.15 -15.61
C SER A 423 29.52 11.26 -15.63
N THR A 424 29.96 12.53 -15.58
CA THR A 424 29.09 13.73 -15.51
C THR A 424 28.31 13.92 -14.20
N LEU A 425 28.11 12.88 -13.40
CA LEU A 425 27.33 12.90 -12.17
C LEU A 425 28.19 12.78 -10.91
N GLY A 426 29.51 12.84 -11.09
CA GLY A 426 30.47 12.93 -10.01
C GLY A 426 30.61 11.65 -9.21
N ARG A 427 30.90 11.84 -7.92
CA ARG A 427 31.16 10.77 -6.97
C ARG A 427 30.12 10.80 -5.86
N VAL A 428 29.73 9.61 -5.41
CA VAL A 428 28.90 9.40 -4.21
C VAL A 428 29.59 8.38 -3.30
N ARG A 429 29.59 8.63 -1.99
CA ARG A 429 30.28 7.79 -1.01
C ARG A 429 29.41 7.52 0.21
N VAL A 430 29.54 6.32 0.77
CA VAL A 430 28.99 5.97 2.08
C VAL A 430 29.92 4.99 2.79
N THR A 431 29.95 5.06 4.11
CA THR A 431 30.68 4.14 4.97
C THR A 431 29.70 3.46 5.94
N PHE A 432 29.98 2.22 6.32
CA PHE A 432 29.18 1.47 7.28
C PHE A 432 29.94 1.33 8.61
N SER A 433 29.25 1.46 9.74
CA SER A 433 29.86 1.26 11.06
C SER A 433 30.36 -0.18 11.23
N GLN A 434 31.32 -0.37 12.13
CA GLN A 434 31.71 -1.70 12.59
C GLN A 434 30.56 -2.31 13.40
N GLU A 435 30.47 -3.63 13.43
CA GLU A 435 29.61 -4.30 14.41
C GLU A 435 30.28 -4.13 15.78
N GLU A 436 29.60 -3.52 16.76
CA GLU A 436 30.09 -3.53 18.13
C GLU A 436 30.12 -5.00 18.58
N GLU A 437 31.29 -5.53 18.96
CA GLU A 437 31.38 -6.85 19.58
C GLU A 437 30.54 -6.81 20.89
N PRO A 438 29.61 -7.76 21.09
CA PRO A 438 28.67 -7.74 22.21
C PRO A 438 29.30 -7.88 23.60
#